data_AF-M8BQQ8-F1
#
_entry.id   AF-M8BQQ8-F1
#
_cell.length_a   1.000
_cell.length_b   1.000
_cell.length_c   1.000
_cell.angle_alpha   90.00
_cell.angle_beta   90.00
_cell.angle_gamma   90.00
#
_symmetry.space_group_name_H-M   'P 1'
#
loop_
_entity.id
_entity.type
_entity.pdbx_description
1 polymer ?
#
loop_
_entity_poly.entity_id
_entity_poly.type
_entity_poly.pdbx_seq_one_letter_code
_entity_poly.pdbx_strand_id
1 'polypeptide(L)'
;MVGIVRVLRHRLPIQDRFVRVKLVKNCFSGADMVDGIVNHLECSRNKAVEIGKELARKHFIHHVFRENDFEDGTQSLYRFLEHDPAVPRYYNFRGSTNDGEPKPAAAVGQRLAETKVNPLVHFALCNATRSSPTVRFYSAQGVEPELRHAAREFLLDGGVEIDLETRTVHLTRIIKWYSADFGQDRDILRWILNYLDPTKAGLLTHLLNDGGPISIAYQDYDWSLNA
;
A
#
# COMPACT_ATOMS: atom_id res chain seq x y z
N MET A 1 2.54 12.80 17.16
CA MET A 1 3.45 12.06 16.26
C MET A 1 4.29 12.99 15.38
N VAL A 2 3.68 13.82 14.53
CA VAL A 2 4.35 14.80 13.63
C VAL A 2 5.48 15.59 14.33
N GLY A 3 5.20 16.18 15.50
CA GLY A 3 6.20 16.94 16.26
C GLY A 3 7.40 16.11 16.75
N ILE A 4 7.17 14.84 17.11
CA ILE A 4 8.22 13.93 17.57
C ILE A 4 9.14 13.55 16.41
N VAL A 5 8.57 13.20 15.24
CA VAL A 5 9.34 12.82 14.05
C VAL A 5 10.26 13.96 13.61
N ARG A 6 9.73 15.19 13.57
CA ARG A 6 10.51 16.39 13.25
C ARG A 6 11.70 16.55 14.21
N VAL A 7 11.50 16.36 15.52
CA VAL A 7 12.58 16.46 16.51
C VAL A 7 13.61 15.35 16.32
N LEU A 8 13.16 14.11 16.12
CA LEU A 8 14.05 12.95 15.93
C LEU A 8 14.93 13.11 14.69
N ARG A 9 14.42 13.63 13.58
CA ARG A 9 15.23 13.93 12.38
C ARG A 9 16.43 14.83 12.65
N HIS A 10 16.30 15.76 13.60
CA HIS A 10 17.37 16.71 13.94
C HIS A 10 18.29 16.19 15.05
N ARG A 11 17.79 15.31 15.93
CA ARG A 11 18.52 14.85 17.12
C ARG A 11 19.22 13.50 16.95
N LEU A 12 18.73 12.65 16.06
CA LEU A 12 19.30 11.32 15.91
C LEU A 12 20.63 11.35 15.16
N PRO A 13 21.60 10.50 15.55
CA PRO A 13 22.86 10.35 14.85
C PRO A 13 22.66 9.54 13.57
N ILE A 14 22.06 10.18 12.56
CA ILE A 14 21.83 9.61 11.23
C ILE A 14 23.17 9.60 10.49
N GLN A 15 23.72 8.41 10.30
CA GLN A 15 25.02 8.24 9.68
C GLN A 15 25.16 6.88 9.00
N ASP A 16 26.19 6.76 8.17
CA ASP A 16 26.58 5.50 7.55
C ASP A 16 27.23 4.57 8.60
N ARG A 17 26.81 3.31 8.65
CA ARG A 17 27.34 2.30 9.58
C ARG A 17 27.78 1.05 8.81
N PHE A 18 28.95 0.51 9.14
CA PHE A 18 29.38 -0.80 8.64
C PHE A 18 28.88 -1.90 9.57
N VAL A 19 28.03 -2.80 9.07
CA VAL A 19 27.48 -3.94 9.82
C VAL A 19 27.56 -5.20 8.97
N ARG A 20 28.14 -6.28 9.53
CA ARG A 20 28.26 -7.59 8.86
C ARG A 20 28.77 -7.48 7.42
N VAL A 21 29.87 -6.73 7.23
CA VAL A 21 30.53 -6.49 5.91
C VAL A 21 29.66 -5.69 4.91
N LYS A 22 28.52 -5.13 5.33
CA LYS A 22 27.67 -4.26 4.50
C LYS A 22 27.70 -2.83 5.01
N LEU A 23 27.83 -1.88 4.08
CA LEU A 23 27.65 -0.45 4.38
C LEU A 23 26.15 -0.13 4.41
N VAL A 24 25.65 0.23 5.58
CA VAL A 24 24.28 0.69 5.80
C VAL A 24 24.28 2.21 5.80
N LYS A 25 23.77 2.82 4.72
CA LYS A 25 23.74 4.28 4.61
C LYS A 25 22.63 4.94 5.45
N ASN A 26 22.87 6.17 5.89
CA ASN A 26 21.90 7.09 6.52
C ASN A 26 20.97 6.43 7.55
N CYS A 27 21.53 5.75 8.54
CA CYS A 27 20.78 4.99 9.54
C CYS A 27 21.05 5.45 10.97
N PHE A 28 20.18 5.04 11.88
CA PHE A 28 20.30 5.21 13.33
C PHE A 28 19.90 3.91 14.04
N SER A 29 20.33 3.71 15.29
CA SER A 29 19.93 2.52 16.05
C SER A 29 18.61 2.72 16.80
N GLY A 30 17.93 1.62 17.11
CA GLY A 30 16.76 1.64 17.97
C GLY A 30 17.06 2.25 19.35
N ALA A 31 18.22 1.96 19.92
CA ALA A 31 18.68 2.56 21.17
C ALA A 31 18.80 4.09 21.10
N ASP A 32 19.45 4.62 20.04
CA ASP A 32 19.57 6.07 19.83
C ASP A 32 18.18 6.73 19.72
N MET A 33 17.25 6.04 19.07
CA MET A 33 15.87 6.51 18.91
C MET A 33 15.11 6.54 20.24
N VAL A 34 15.22 5.48 21.03
CA VAL A 34 14.63 5.41 22.36
C VAL A 34 15.18 6.52 23.25
N ASP A 35 16.49 6.73 23.26
CA ASP A 35 17.13 7.82 24.00
C ASP A 35 16.64 9.19 23.53
N GLY A 36 16.51 9.38 22.21
CA GLY A 36 15.95 10.61 21.62
C GLY A 36 14.51 10.89 22.08
N ILE A 37 13.67 9.86 22.17
CA ILE A 37 12.28 9.99 22.64
C ILE A 37 12.22 10.24 24.14
N VAL A 38 12.98 9.50 24.94
CA VAL A 38 13.07 9.67 26.40
C VAL A 38 13.48 11.11 26.73
N ASN A 39 14.53 11.62 26.09
CA ASN A 39 15.03 12.96 26.32
C ASN A 39 14.10 14.07 25.83
N HIS A 40 13.27 13.81 24.81
CA HIS A 40 12.34 14.81 24.29
C HIS A 40 11.02 14.88 25.06
N LEU A 41 10.53 13.73 25.54
CA LEU A 41 9.21 13.60 26.17
C LEU A 41 9.26 13.35 27.68
N GLU A 42 10.46 13.29 28.27
CA GLU A 42 10.71 13.00 29.69
C GLU A 42 9.93 11.77 30.17
N CYS A 43 10.01 10.69 29.38
CA CYS A 43 9.20 9.49 29.59
C CYS A 43 10.06 8.25 29.88
N SER A 44 9.44 7.20 30.44
CA SER A 44 10.12 5.92 30.68
C SER A 44 10.58 5.29 29.36
N ARG A 45 11.68 4.51 29.42
CA ARG A 45 12.20 3.76 28.28
C ARG A 45 11.16 2.86 27.62
N ASN A 46 10.34 2.16 28.41
CA ASN A 46 9.24 1.32 27.90
C ASN A 46 8.22 2.12 27.07
N LYS A 47 7.82 3.31 27.56
CA LYS A 47 6.93 4.21 26.81
C LYS A 47 7.56 4.72 25.52
N ALA A 48 8.87 5.00 25.52
CA ALA A 48 9.59 5.38 24.32
C ALA A 48 9.63 4.25 23.27
N VAL A 49 9.77 2.99 23.71
CA VAL A 49 9.68 1.81 22.84
C VAL A 49 8.31 1.70 22.18
N GLU A 50 7.22 1.88 22.93
CA GLU A 50 5.87 1.86 22.36
C GLU A 50 5.64 2.99 21.34
N ILE A 51 6.21 4.17 21.57
CA ILE A 51 6.19 5.26 20.58
C ILE A 51 7.01 4.88 19.33
N GLY A 52 8.16 4.23 19.49
CA GLY A 52 8.96 3.71 18.38
C GLY A 52 8.19 2.71 17.53
N LYS A 53 7.47 1.77 18.17
CA LYS A 53 6.58 0.82 17.49
C LYS A 53 5.47 1.54 16.73
N GLU A 54 4.83 2.53 17.33
CA GLU A 54 3.81 3.35 16.64
C GLU A 54 4.39 4.09 15.42
N LEU A 55 5.60 4.64 15.52
CA LEU A 55 6.28 5.31 14.40
C LEU A 55 6.60 4.36 13.25
N ALA A 56 7.05 3.14 13.56
CA ALA A 56 7.30 2.10 12.57
C ALA A 56 5.99 1.64 11.91
N ARG A 57 4.94 1.39 12.70
CA ARG A 57 3.60 1.00 12.22
C ARG A 57 2.98 2.05 11.29
N LYS A 58 3.24 3.33 11.56
CA LYS A 58 2.80 4.47 10.74
C LYS A 58 3.75 4.82 9.60
N HIS A 59 4.76 3.99 9.33
CA HIS A 59 5.71 4.14 8.23
C HIS A 59 6.54 5.44 8.24
N PHE A 60 6.76 6.04 9.42
CA PHE A 60 7.74 7.12 9.55
C PHE A 60 9.18 6.59 9.50
N ILE A 61 9.36 5.35 9.94
CA ILE A 61 10.65 4.66 9.97
C ILE A 61 10.49 3.20 9.52
N HIS A 62 11.57 2.61 9.03
CA HIS A 62 11.60 1.19 8.64
C HIS A 62 12.89 0.52 9.11
N HIS A 63 12.81 -0.76 9.49
CA HIS A 63 13.99 -1.56 9.82
C HIS A 63 14.81 -1.84 8.56
N VAL A 64 16.13 -1.62 8.64
CA VAL A 64 17.07 -1.77 7.51
C VAL A 64 17.04 -3.19 6.93
N PHE A 65 16.91 -4.20 7.79
CA PHE A 65 16.94 -5.61 7.38
C PHE A 65 15.54 -6.24 7.20
N ARG A 66 14.47 -5.41 7.26
CA ARG A 66 13.05 -5.85 7.14
C ARG A 66 12.66 -6.96 8.14
N GLU A 67 13.17 -6.84 9.36
CA GLU A 67 12.75 -7.68 10.49
C GLU A 67 11.53 -7.01 11.14
N ASN A 68 10.63 -7.82 11.71
CA ASN A 68 9.38 -7.33 12.28
C ASN A 68 9.57 -6.85 13.72
N ASP A 69 8.81 -5.80 14.04
CA ASP A 69 8.75 -5.03 15.30
C ASP A 69 9.93 -4.10 15.61
N PHE A 70 9.61 -2.94 16.20
CA PHE A 70 10.60 -1.98 16.66
C PHE A 70 11.21 -2.48 17.98
N GLU A 71 12.53 -2.44 18.03
CA GLU A 71 13.37 -2.93 19.13
C GLU A 71 14.33 -1.85 19.64
N ASP A 72 14.48 -1.79 20.96
CA ASP A 72 15.49 -1.01 21.66
C ASP A 72 16.84 -1.73 21.64
N GLY A 73 17.57 -1.58 20.54
CA GLY A 73 18.84 -2.26 20.33
C GLY A 73 19.84 -1.39 19.58
N THR A 74 21.12 -1.54 19.90
CA THR A 74 22.23 -0.88 19.18
C THR A 74 22.50 -1.52 17.81
N GLN A 75 22.13 -2.79 17.66
CA GLN A 75 22.26 -3.55 16.40
C GLN A 75 21.02 -3.46 15.50
N SER A 76 19.85 -3.12 16.06
CA SER A 76 18.62 -2.92 15.31
C SER A 76 18.67 -1.56 14.64
N LEU A 77 18.85 -1.53 13.32
CA LEU A 77 19.06 -0.31 12.53
C LEU A 77 17.81 0.10 11.79
N TYR A 78 17.52 1.40 11.81
CA TYR A 78 16.35 1.99 11.17
C TYR A 78 16.74 3.14 10.25
N ARG A 79 15.82 3.47 9.33
CA ARG A 79 15.89 4.66 8.48
C ARG A 79 14.56 5.39 8.49
N PHE A 80 14.62 6.70 8.32
CA PHE A 80 13.47 7.46 7.81
C PHE A 80 13.24 7.15 6.33
N LEU A 81 12.02 7.34 5.85
CA LEU A 81 11.66 7.07 4.46
C LEU A 81 12.61 7.78 3.47
N GLU A 82 12.82 9.09 3.63
CA GLU A 82 13.72 9.89 2.78
C GLU A 82 15.19 9.43 2.77
N HIS A 83 15.61 8.65 3.77
CA HIS A 83 16.98 8.15 3.87
C HIS A 83 17.16 6.78 3.23
N ASP A 84 16.09 6.15 2.72
CA ASP A 84 16.21 4.94 1.93
C ASP A 84 16.95 5.24 0.61
N PRO A 85 18.02 4.51 0.26
CA PRO A 85 18.78 4.72 -0.97
C PRO A 85 17.96 4.66 -2.27
N ALA A 86 16.79 4.01 -2.25
CA ALA A 86 15.87 3.96 -3.38
C ALA A 86 15.04 5.26 -3.54
N VAL A 87 14.74 5.97 -2.45
CA VAL A 87 13.80 7.11 -2.46
C VAL A 87 14.26 8.28 -3.34
N PRO A 88 15.54 8.70 -3.33
CA PRO A 88 16.03 9.72 -4.26
C PRO A 88 15.90 9.37 -5.75
N ARG A 89 15.66 8.09 -6.08
CA ARG A 89 15.47 7.63 -7.46
C ARG A 89 14.00 7.73 -7.90
N TYR A 90 13.08 8.00 -6.99
CA TYR A 90 11.67 8.13 -7.33
C TYR A 90 11.42 9.49 -7.95
N TYR A 91 10.86 9.50 -9.17
CA TYR A 91 10.57 10.72 -9.94
C TYR A 91 9.70 11.74 -9.19
N ASN A 92 8.85 11.26 -8.27
CA ASN A 92 7.96 12.08 -7.47
C ASN A 92 8.60 12.59 -6.16
N PHE A 93 9.84 12.24 -5.86
CA PHE A 93 10.54 12.72 -4.67
C PHE A 93 11.30 14.03 -4.96
N ARG A 94 10.91 15.13 -4.30
CA ARG A 94 11.52 16.47 -4.48
C ARG A 94 12.50 16.85 -3.37
N GLY A 95 13.26 15.88 -2.87
CA GLY A 95 14.33 16.10 -1.88
C GLY A 95 13.87 16.31 -0.42
N SER A 96 12.56 16.34 -0.16
CA SER A 96 12.03 16.37 1.21
C SER A 96 10.68 15.64 1.31
N THR A 97 10.41 15.07 2.49
CA THR A 97 9.08 14.58 2.89
C THR A 97 8.41 15.63 3.77
N ASN A 98 7.07 15.62 3.82
CA ASN A 98 6.38 16.38 4.85
C ASN A 98 6.42 15.61 6.19
N ASP A 99 6.27 16.32 7.31
CA ASP A 99 6.20 15.68 8.64
C ASP A 99 4.85 14.99 8.91
N GLY A 100 3.92 15.07 7.96
CA GLY A 100 2.57 14.53 8.08
C GLY A 100 2.55 13.01 8.10
N GLU A 101 1.56 12.46 8.80
CA GLU A 101 1.29 11.03 8.74
C GLU A 101 0.88 10.64 7.32
N PRO A 102 1.51 9.59 6.72
CA PRO A 102 1.09 9.08 5.42
C PRO A 102 -0.39 8.72 5.47
N LYS A 103 -1.20 9.39 4.63
CA LYS A 103 -2.62 9.07 4.50
C LYS A 103 -2.80 8.03 3.39
N PRO A 104 -3.70 7.05 3.57
CA PRO A 104 -4.09 6.17 2.47
C PRO A 104 -4.55 7.00 1.26
N ALA A 105 -4.17 6.58 0.05
CA ALA A 105 -4.54 7.27 -1.18
C ALA A 105 -6.05 7.48 -1.30
N ALA A 106 -6.85 6.48 -0.89
CA ALA A 106 -8.31 6.57 -0.85
C ALA A 106 -8.82 7.72 0.04
N ALA A 107 -8.24 7.90 1.24
CA ALA A 107 -8.65 8.97 2.15
C ALA A 107 -8.30 10.37 1.62
N VAL A 108 -7.17 10.48 0.92
CA VAL A 108 -6.80 11.74 0.24
C VAL A 108 -7.71 11.99 -0.96
N GLY A 109 -7.97 10.96 -1.76
CA GLY A 109 -8.86 10.99 -2.92
C GLY A 109 -10.26 11.44 -2.56
N GLN A 110 -10.88 10.85 -1.53
CA GLN A 110 -12.21 11.24 -1.05
C GLN A 110 -12.31 12.70 -0.62
N ARG A 111 -11.23 13.27 -0.06
CA ARG A 111 -11.22 14.68 0.37
C ARG A 111 -11.07 15.64 -0.81
N LEU A 112 -10.37 15.22 -1.86
CA LEU A 112 -10.10 16.06 -3.03
C LEU A 112 -11.16 15.90 -4.12
N ALA A 113 -11.81 14.74 -4.19
CA ALA A 113 -12.90 14.48 -5.11
C ALA A 113 -14.19 15.02 -4.50
N GLU A 114 -14.73 16.10 -5.09
CA GLU A 114 -16.05 16.63 -4.74
C GLU A 114 -17.20 15.66 -5.08
N THR A 115 -16.90 14.61 -5.85
CA THR A 115 -17.84 13.57 -6.30
C THR A 115 -17.25 12.17 -6.16
N LYS A 116 -18.12 11.17 -6.03
CA LYS A 116 -17.74 9.75 -5.96
C LYS A 116 -16.95 9.34 -7.22
N VAL A 117 -15.78 8.74 -7.02
CA VAL A 117 -14.92 8.24 -8.11
C VAL A 117 -15.63 7.09 -8.83
N ASN A 118 -15.59 7.08 -10.16
CA ASN A 118 -16.05 5.95 -10.97
C ASN A 118 -14.99 4.83 -10.88
N PRO A 119 -15.28 3.63 -10.33
CA PRO A 119 -14.26 2.60 -10.08
C PRO A 119 -13.57 2.09 -11.34
N LEU A 120 -14.17 2.30 -12.51
CA LEU A 120 -13.59 1.91 -13.80
C LEU A 120 -12.25 2.59 -14.10
N VAL A 121 -11.99 3.77 -13.52
CA VAL A 121 -10.72 4.50 -13.75
C VAL A 121 -9.50 3.71 -13.29
N HIS A 122 -9.65 2.82 -12.30
CA HIS A 122 -8.55 2.00 -11.79
C HIS A 122 -8.06 0.96 -12.78
N PHE A 123 -8.88 0.62 -13.79
CA PHE A 123 -8.50 -0.30 -14.87
C PHE A 123 -7.96 0.46 -16.10
N ALA A 124 -7.90 1.79 -16.04
CA ALA A 124 -7.33 2.62 -17.09
C ALA A 124 -5.86 2.97 -16.85
N LEU A 125 -5.42 2.92 -15.60
CA LEU A 125 -4.11 3.38 -15.17
C LEU A 125 -3.09 2.25 -15.29
N CYS A 126 -2.32 2.23 -16.38
CA CYS A 126 -1.17 1.34 -16.52
C CYS A 126 0.09 1.99 -15.94
N ASN A 127 0.80 1.27 -15.07
CA ASN A 127 2.08 1.68 -14.49
C ASN A 127 3.27 0.84 -15.03
N ALA A 128 3.08 0.17 -16.17
CA ALA A 128 4.05 -0.68 -16.85
C ALA A 128 4.55 -1.89 -16.03
N THR A 129 3.74 -2.39 -15.08
CA THR A 129 4.04 -3.61 -14.32
C THR A 129 3.23 -4.80 -14.81
N ARG A 130 3.70 -6.04 -14.56
CA ARG A 130 3.02 -7.27 -15.00
C ARG A 130 1.60 -7.42 -14.45
N SER A 131 1.33 -6.94 -13.24
CA SER A 131 -0.02 -6.99 -12.65
C SER A 131 -0.88 -5.74 -12.90
N SER A 132 -0.40 -4.80 -13.73
CA SER A 132 -1.18 -3.61 -14.08
C SER A 132 -2.11 -3.82 -15.26
N PRO A 133 -3.18 -3.02 -15.39
CA PRO A 133 -4.02 -3.05 -16.58
C PRO A 133 -3.23 -2.76 -17.86
N THR A 134 -3.70 -3.31 -18.98
CA THR A 134 -3.13 -3.07 -20.31
C THR A 134 -3.13 -1.58 -20.66
N VAL A 135 -2.03 -1.08 -21.24
CA VAL A 135 -1.95 0.29 -21.75
C VAL A 135 -3.01 0.52 -22.82
N ARG A 136 -3.82 1.57 -22.67
CA ARG A 136 -4.92 1.91 -23.58
C ARG A 136 -4.98 3.41 -23.81
N PHE A 137 -5.44 3.80 -25.00
CA PHE A 137 -5.82 5.17 -25.33
C PHE A 137 -7.33 5.32 -25.19
N TYR A 138 -7.76 6.48 -24.69
CA TYR A 138 -9.17 6.78 -24.44
C TYR A 138 -9.58 8.03 -25.21
N SER A 139 -10.80 8.03 -25.75
CA SER A 139 -11.40 9.17 -26.42
C SER A 139 -12.34 9.91 -25.46
N ALA A 140 -12.39 11.24 -25.54
CA ALA A 140 -13.27 12.03 -24.68
C ALA A 140 -14.76 11.67 -24.88
N GLN A 141 -15.16 11.34 -26.11
CA GLN A 141 -16.53 11.00 -26.47
C GLN A 141 -16.91 9.56 -26.10
N GLY A 142 -15.94 8.64 -26.07
CA GLY A 142 -16.14 7.20 -25.87
C GLY A 142 -15.61 6.66 -24.54
N VAL A 143 -15.16 7.53 -23.62
CA VAL A 143 -14.42 7.11 -22.43
C VAL A 143 -15.16 6.08 -21.58
N GLU A 144 -16.48 6.19 -21.41
CA GLU A 144 -17.22 5.25 -20.56
C GLU A 144 -17.24 3.81 -21.12
N PRO A 145 -17.70 3.54 -22.36
CA PRO A 145 -17.65 2.18 -22.91
C PRO A 145 -16.21 1.64 -23.05
N GLU A 146 -15.22 2.49 -23.33
CA GLU A 146 -13.81 2.11 -23.39
C GLU A 146 -13.29 1.65 -22.02
N LEU A 147 -13.62 2.40 -20.96
CA LEU A 147 -13.31 2.04 -19.58
C LEU A 147 -13.98 0.72 -19.14
N ARG A 148 -15.24 0.52 -19.53
CA ARG A 148 -15.96 -0.75 -19.28
C ARG A 148 -15.28 -1.92 -19.98
N HIS A 149 -14.80 -1.70 -21.20
CA HIS A 149 -14.07 -2.73 -21.94
C HIS A 149 -12.72 -3.06 -21.27
N ALA A 150 -11.95 -2.05 -20.85
CA ALA A 150 -10.70 -2.23 -20.13
C ALA A 150 -10.90 -3.03 -18.82
N ALA A 151 -11.94 -2.71 -18.05
CA ALA A 151 -12.26 -3.46 -16.83
C ALA A 151 -12.61 -4.92 -17.12
N ARG A 152 -13.41 -5.20 -18.16
CA ARG A 152 -13.78 -6.58 -18.54
C ARG A 152 -12.57 -7.41 -18.95
N GLU A 153 -11.73 -6.86 -19.82
CA GLU A 153 -10.51 -7.52 -20.27
C GLU A 153 -9.61 -7.86 -19.07
N PHE A 154 -9.36 -6.90 -18.19
CA PHE A 154 -8.49 -7.09 -17.03
C PHE A 154 -9.02 -8.14 -16.04
N LEU A 155 -10.33 -8.10 -15.74
CA LEU A 155 -10.94 -9.06 -14.82
C LEU A 155 -11.00 -10.48 -15.42
N LEU A 156 -11.12 -10.58 -16.75
CA LEU A 156 -11.03 -11.84 -17.48
C LEU A 156 -9.61 -12.41 -17.43
N ASP A 157 -8.61 -11.56 -17.69
CA ASP A 157 -7.18 -11.91 -17.77
C ASP A 157 -6.51 -11.98 -16.38
N GLY A 158 -7.12 -12.75 -15.47
CA GLY A 158 -6.56 -13.07 -14.16
C GLY A 158 -6.83 -12.04 -13.06
N GLY A 159 -7.48 -10.90 -13.34
CA GLY A 159 -7.82 -9.92 -12.30
C GLY A 159 -8.80 -10.43 -11.23
N VAL A 160 -9.52 -11.53 -11.51
CA VAL A 160 -10.42 -12.22 -10.56
C VAL A 160 -10.36 -13.73 -10.80
N GLU A 161 -10.13 -14.49 -9.73
CA GLU A 161 -10.25 -15.95 -9.71
C GLU A 161 -11.24 -16.40 -8.64
N ILE A 162 -12.06 -17.41 -8.95
CA ILE A 162 -13.15 -17.89 -8.08
C ILE A 162 -12.90 -19.35 -7.74
N ASP A 163 -12.64 -19.62 -6.47
CA ASP A 163 -12.50 -20.96 -5.92
C ASP A 163 -13.81 -21.35 -5.21
N LEU A 164 -14.54 -22.31 -5.80
CA LEU A 164 -15.80 -22.81 -5.24
C LEU A 164 -15.58 -23.76 -4.06
N GLU A 165 -14.46 -24.49 -4.02
CA GLU A 165 -14.16 -25.48 -2.99
C GLU A 165 -13.90 -24.77 -1.65
N THR A 166 -13.05 -23.76 -1.68
CA THR A 166 -12.74 -22.94 -0.49
C THR A 166 -13.71 -21.77 -0.31
N ARG A 167 -14.61 -21.53 -1.27
CA ARG A 167 -15.53 -20.38 -1.32
C ARG A 167 -14.80 -19.04 -1.23
N THR A 168 -13.66 -18.96 -1.92
CA THR A 168 -12.77 -17.79 -1.90
C THR A 168 -12.76 -17.10 -3.25
N VAL A 169 -12.98 -15.78 -3.26
CA VAL A 169 -12.80 -14.95 -4.46
C VAL A 169 -11.47 -14.22 -4.33
N HIS A 170 -10.53 -14.55 -5.20
CA HIS A 170 -9.21 -13.95 -5.26
C HIS A 170 -9.26 -12.74 -6.20
N LEU A 171 -9.13 -11.54 -5.63
CA LEU A 171 -9.21 -10.28 -6.35
C LEU A 171 -7.82 -9.68 -6.58
N THR A 172 -7.66 -8.96 -7.68
CA THR A 172 -6.49 -8.10 -7.89
C THR A 172 -6.25 -7.18 -6.69
N ARG A 173 -4.97 -6.93 -6.39
CA ARG A 173 -4.54 -5.98 -5.35
C ARG A 173 -5.00 -4.54 -5.60
N ILE A 174 -5.36 -4.18 -6.83
CA ILE A 174 -5.92 -2.86 -7.16
C ILE A 174 -7.22 -2.62 -6.39
N ILE A 175 -8.12 -3.62 -6.34
CA ILE A 175 -9.38 -3.53 -5.58
C ILE A 175 -9.10 -3.41 -4.08
N LYS A 176 -8.03 -4.03 -3.57
CA LYS A 176 -7.60 -3.86 -2.17
C LYS A 176 -7.23 -2.42 -1.85
N TRP A 177 -6.40 -1.80 -2.70
CA TRP A 177 -5.88 -0.45 -2.46
C TRP A 177 -6.95 0.62 -2.55
N TYR A 178 -7.95 0.40 -3.40
CA TYR A 178 -9.02 1.35 -3.69
C TYR A 178 -10.41 0.84 -3.31
N SER A 179 -10.50 -0.07 -2.33
CA SER A 179 -11.75 -0.74 -1.94
C SER A 179 -12.90 0.22 -1.64
N ALA A 180 -12.58 1.39 -1.09
CA ALA A 180 -13.52 2.46 -0.81
C ALA A 180 -14.34 2.94 -2.03
N ASP A 181 -13.81 2.76 -3.25
CA ASP A 181 -14.49 3.13 -4.49
C ASP A 181 -15.47 2.04 -4.95
N PHE A 182 -15.18 0.78 -4.64
CA PHE A 182 -15.96 -0.40 -5.07
C PHE A 182 -17.11 -0.76 -4.13
N GLY A 183 -17.01 -0.40 -2.84
CA GLY A 183 -17.97 -0.76 -1.80
C GLY A 183 -17.35 -1.65 -0.72
N GLN A 184 -18.19 -2.31 0.09
CA GLN A 184 -17.73 -3.22 1.15
C GLN A 184 -18.17 -4.65 0.88
N ASP A 185 -17.29 -5.62 1.15
CA ASP A 185 -17.56 -7.07 1.13
C ASP A 185 -18.34 -7.53 -0.12
N ARG A 186 -19.62 -7.90 0.07
CA ARG A 186 -20.49 -8.41 -1.01
C ARG A 186 -20.79 -7.37 -2.08
N ASP A 187 -20.68 -6.07 -1.80
CA ASP A 187 -20.90 -5.03 -2.81
C ASP A 187 -19.78 -4.99 -3.84
N ILE A 188 -18.54 -5.28 -3.42
CA ILE A 188 -17.42 -5.45 -4.34
C ILE A 188 -17.73 -6.59 -5.32
N LEU A 189 -18.19 -7.73 -4.81
CA LEU A 189 -18.53 -8.89 -5.63
C LEU A 189 -19.68 -8.61 -6.60
N ARG A 190 -20.73 -7.91 -6.14
CA ARG A 190 -21.84 -7.46 -7.00
C ARG A 190 -21.38 -6.49 -8.07
N TRP A 191 -20.45 -5.59 -7.75
CA TRP A 191 -19.88 -4.68 -8.73
C TRP A 191 -19.12 -5.45 -9.81
N ILE A 192 -18.20 -6.33 -9.40
CA ILE A 192 -17.37 -7.16 -10.29
C ILE A 192 -18.23 -8.01 -11.22
N LEU A 193 -19.33 -8.57 -10.73
CA LEU A 193 -20.23 -9.43 -11.50
C LEU A 193 -20.68 -8.80 -12.84
N ASN A 194 -20.81 -7.47 -12.89
CA ASN A 194 -21.22 -6.75 -14.11
C ASN A 194 -20.15 -6.72 -15.22
N TYR A 195 -18.93 -7.18 -14.92
CA TYR A 195 -17.77 -7.10 -15.79
C TYR A 195 -17.09 -8.46 -16.02
N LEU A 196 -17.64 -9.54 -15.47
CA LEU A 196 -17.16 -10.89 -15.73
C LEU A 196 -17.73 -11.46 -17.03
N ASP A 197 -17.01 -12.40 -17.63
CA ASP A 197 -17.56 -13.24 -18.69
C ASP A 197 -18.64 -14.20 -18.12
N PRO A 198 -19.51 -14.78 -18.97
CA PRO A 198 -20.60 -15.64 -18.52
C PRO A 198 -20.18 -16.80 -17.61
N THR A 199 -18.98 -17.34 -17.79
CA THR A 199 -18.46 -18.47 -17.00
C THR A 199 -18.18 -18.03 -15.57
N LYS A 200 -17.28 -17.05 -15.38
CA LYS A 200 -16.95 -16.53 -14.04
C LYS A 200 -18.16 -15.87 -13.39
N ALA A 201 -19.02 -15.19 -14.16
CA ALA A 201 -20.26 -14.61 -13.66
C ALA A 201 -21.21 -15.67 -13.08
N GLY A 202 -21.34 -16.83 -13.73
CA GLY A 202 -22.14 -17.95 -13.24
C GLY A 202 -21.62 -18.50 -11.91
N LEU A 203 -20.29 -18.70 -11.81
CA LEU A 203 -19.64 -19.15 -10.57
C LEU A 203 -19.86 -18.19 -9.41
N LEU A 204 -19.65 -16.90 -9.64
CA LEU A 204 -19.83 -15.88 -8.61
C LEU A 204 -21.30 -15.74 -8.20
N THR A 205 -22.23 -15.83 -9.16
CA THR A 205 -23.68 -15.79 -8.89
C THR A 205 -24.09 -16.97 -8.02
N HIS A 206 -23.57 -18.17 -8.28
CA HIS A 206 -23.81 -19.34 -7.44
C HIS A 206 -23.39 -19.08 -5.98
N LEU A 207 -22.17 -18.60 -5.75
CA LEU A 207 -21.68 -18.26 -4.41
C LEU A 207 -22.51 -17.15 -3.73
N LEU A 208 -22.95 -16.13 -4.48
CA LEU A 208 -23.72 -15.01 -3.92
C LEU A 208 -25.14 -15.42 -3.49
N ASN A 209 -25.75 -16.37 -4.20
CA ASN A 209 -27.16 -16.75 -4.01
C ASN A 209 -27.37 -17.88 -3.01
N ASP A 210 -26.35 -18.69 -2.70
CA ASP A 210 -26.49 -19.83 -1.79
C ASP A 210 -26.53 -19.44 -0.29
N GLY A 211 -26.34 -18.16 0.03
CA GLY A 211 -26.42 -17.62 1.38
C GLY A 211 -25.23 -17.95 2.29
N GLY A 212 -24.27 -18.75 1.84
CA GLY A 212 -23.11 -19.13 2.62
C GLY A 212 -22.06 -17.99 2.77
N PRO A 213 -21.10 -18.13 3.69
CA PRO A 213 -19.99 -17.20 3.80
C PRO A 213 -19.14 -17.23 2.52
N ILE A 214 -18.57 -16.08 2.16
CA ILE A 214 -17.65 -15.93 1.02
C ILE A 214 -16.43 -15.20 1.53
N SER A 215 -15.25 -15.76 1.29
CA SER A 215 -13.98 -15.14 1.64
C SER A 215 -13.45 -14.31 0.49
N ILE A 216 -12.95 -13.10 0.75
CA ILE A 216 -12.22 -12.30 -0.24
C ILE A 216 -10.73 -12.37 0.10
N ALA A 217 -9.95 -12.90 -0.82
CA ALA A 217 -8.50 -12.88 -0.77
C ALA A 217 -7.96 -11.94 -1.85
N TYR A 218 -6.73 -11.46 -1.68
CA TYR A 218 -6.10 -10.58 -2.66
C TYR A 218 -4.84 -11.23 -3.21
N GLN A 219 -4.73 -11.22 -4.53
CA GLN A 219 -3.59 -11.74 -5.26
C GLN A 219 -2.33 -10.91 -4.97
N ASP A 220 -1.16 -11.54 -5.10
CA ASP A 220 0.10 -10.81 -5.12
C ASP A 220 0.16 -9.89 -6.35
N TYR A 221 0.88 -8.79 -6.20
CA TYR A 221 1.05 -7.81 -7.28
C TYR A 221 2.50 -7.87 -7.76
N ASP A 222 2.67 -8.32 -9.00
CA ASP A 222 3.95 -8.41 -9.67
C ASP A 222 4.36 -7.03 -10.18
N TRP A 223 5.36 -6.46 -9.50
CA TRP A 223 5.92 -5.15 -9.81
C TRP A 223 7.00 -5.18 -10.89
N SER A 224 7.35 -6.35 -11.44
CA SER A 224 8.32 -6.41 -12.52
C SER A 224 7.77 -5.80 -13.80
N LEU A 225 8.68 -5.31 -14.65
CA LEU A 225 8.31 -4.64 -15.90
C LEU A 225 7.58 -5.60 -16.83
N ASN A 226 6.53 -5.07 -17.48
CA ASN A 226 5.84 -5.77 -18.54
C ASN A 226 6.65 -5.64 -19.85
N ALA A 227 7.66 -6.50 -20.02
CA ALA A 227 8.60 -6.53 -21.14
C ALA A 227 8.61 -7.89 -21.84
#